data_AF-A0A1H9RUS2-F1
#
_entry.id   AF-A0A1H9RUS2-F1
#
_cell.length_a   1.000
_cell.length_b   1.000
_cell.length_c   1.000
_cell.angle_alpha   90.00
_cell.angle_beta   90.00
_cell.angle_gamma   90.00
#
_symmetry.space_group_name_H-M   'P 1'
#
loop_
_entity.id
_entity.type
_entity.pdbx_description
1 polymer ?
#
loop_
_entity_poly.entity_id
_entity_poly.type
_entity_poly.pdbx_seq_one_letter_code
_entity_poly.pdbx_strand_id
1 'polypeptide(L)'
;MRAAQHGGGAAATLDGRADGTDGLADGPGGDPGEPCEPGNPPDSPGDPADGPGLGPGRAAQAPAVSALHLSAFRALRTRTVPLGPVTVLTGPSGSGKSTVLEAYEALARLGQGSPLDEVFGAPAVSPAEHSPYVPRTARPDRQGRRGFRLGCTVAGPAGPLRFDVAVQAEPELRVVGERLSDASGGTLFSTALRDPARRAVAAACPAAGAHRTLRMPDDRLALPLLPLRVAGTTPEEQVLLEAVEQVVVALRSVFACAPAPARMREPVAARDGRLRGDCGNLADVLRRTRAECGTRHAALLAAVREGCAGPVAALRSEPAGPGRGPDPELVRGVLVRDDGGPGTPLEWLGEGELRFTALALVLLTGPGVLSVDTVHEVPAARQALTVLADGADRGLDERQAAELLALARRMAERGHVRLLATSTAGGVLSRDAARRGDPLLVDLGR
;
A
#
# COMPACT_ATOMS: atom_id res chain seq x y z
N MET A 1 49.29 11.37 40.46
CA MET A 1 50.30 12.45 40.43
C MET A 1 49.83 13.49 39.42
N ARG A 2 49.55 14.74 39.87
CA ARG A 2 49.04 15.96 39.16
C ARG A 2 47.59 15.87 38.61
N ALA A 3 46.56 16.63 39.03
CA ALA A 3 46.31 17.97 39.61
C ALA A 3 46.23 19.16 38.62
N ALA A 4 45.03 19.75 38.52
CA ALA A 4 44.62 21.16 38.27
C ALA A 4 43.15 21.13 37.76
N GLN A 5 42.06 21.65 38.37
CA GLN A 5 41.70 22.89 39.11
C GLN A 5 41.84 24.21 38.34
N HIS A 6 40.69 24.82 38.01
CA HIS A 6 40.25 26.24 38.15
C HIS A 6 38.78 26.29 37.68
N GLY A 7 37.77 26.68 38.47
CA GLY A 7 37.48 28.02 39.05
C GLY A 7 36.47 28.73 38.11
N GLY A 8 35.35 29.37 38.48
CA GLY A 8 34.68 29.79 39.71
C GLY A 8 33.67 30.91 39.34
N GLY A 9 32.60 31.12 40.13
CA GLY A 9 31.68 32.29 40.09
C GLY A 9 30.23 31.94 39.70
N ALA A 10 29.26 31.70 40.61
CA ALA A 10 28.59 32.57 41.61
C ALA A 10 27.62 33.60 40.97
N ALA A 11 26.29 33.37 41.06
CA ALA A 11 25.31 34.05 41.96
C ALA A 11 24.82 35.40 41.37
N ALA A 12 23.58 35.89 41.45
CA ALA A 12 22.44 35.77 42.37
C ALA A 12 21.17 36.26 41.59
N THR A 13 19.98 35.65 41.68
CA THR A 13 18.89 35.80 42.69
C THR A 13 18.04 37.08 42.56
N LEU A 14 16.72 36.86 42.74
CA LEU A 14 15.62 37.75 43.18
C LEU A 14 14.69 38.28 42.08
N ASP A 15 13.41 37.90 41.94
CA ASP A 15 12.27 37.71 42.88
C ASP A 15 11.39 38.98 43.01
N GLY A 16 10.07 38.78 43.14
CA GLY A 16 9.04 39.84 43.35
C GLY A 16 8.05 39.99 42.17
N ARG A 17 6.79 39.51 42.15
CA ARG A 17 5.61 39.78 43.02
C ARG A 17 5.34 41.29 43.15
N ALA A 18 4.12 41.85 43.13
CA ALA A 18 2.73 41.37 43.19
C ALA A 18 1.75 42.53 42.88
N ASP A 19 0.46 42.20 42.80
CA ASP A 19 -0.76 42.97 43.16
C ASP A 19 -1.01 44.38 42.60
N GLY A 20 -2.17 44.62 41.98
CA GLY A 20 -3.41 45.07 42.65
C GLY A 20 -3.79 46.43 41.99
N THR A 21 -5.00 46.98 41.90
CA THR A 21 -6.31 46.86 42.59
C THR A 21 -7.31 47.77 41.84
N ASP A 22 -8.60 47.43 41.91
CA ASP A 22 -9.81 48.28 42.06
C ASP A 22 -10.14 49.52 41.18
N GLY A 23 -11.33 49.45 40.55
CA GLY A 23 -12.49 50.29 40.90
C GLY A 23 -12.78 51.58 40.09
N LEU A 24 -13.95 51.67 39.43
CA LEU A 24 -15.05 52.61 39.74
C LEU A 24 -16.20 52.55 38.69
N ALA A 25 -17.39 52.94 39.13
CA ALA A 25 -18.68 52.89 38.44
C ALA A 25 -19.06 54.20 37.70
N ASP A 26 -19.97 54.13 36.72
CA ASP A 26 -21.12 55.06 36.54
C ASP A 26 -22.10 54.56 35.46
N GLY A 27 -23.41 54.64 35.73
CA GLY A 27 -24.50 54.57 34.74
C GLY A 27 -24.96 56.00 34.33
N PRO A 28 -26.15 56.25 33.71
CA PRO A 28 -27.29 55.35 33.47
C PRO A 28 -28.02 55.51 32.08
N GLY A 29 -29.03 54.65 31.83
CA GLY A 29 -30.30 55.06 31.16
C GLY A 29 -30.72 54.34 29.86
N GLY A 30 -31.90 53.67 29.89
CA GLY A 30 -32.71 53.36 28.70
C GLY A 30 -33.38 51.97 28.69
N ASP A 31 -34.70 51.95 28.88
CA ASP A 31 -35.61 50.80 29.11
C ASP A 31 -36.13 50.14 27.76
N PRO A 32 -37.15 49.25 27.73
CA PRO A 32 -37.03 47.79 27.62
C PRO A 32 -37.66 47.19 26.32
N GLY A 33 -37.35 45.92 26.01
CA GLY A 33 -38.02 45.20 24.92
C GLY A 33 -37.66 43.72 24.78
N GLU A 34 -38.49 42.87 25.41
CA GLU A 34 -38.84 41.48 25.06
C GLU A 34 -37.80 40.32 25.13
N PRO A 35 -38.27 39.09 25.45
CA PRO A 35 -37.43 37.98 25.89
C PRO A 35 -36.85 37.14 24.74
N CYS A 36 -35.55 36.85 24.79
CA CYS A 36 -34.91 35.82 23.98
C CYS A 36 -35.09 34.43 24.63
N GLU A 37 -35.79 33.54 23.93
CA GLU A 37 -35.71 32.09 24.13
C GLU A 37 -34.48 31.49 23.41
N PRO A 38 -33.98 30.33 23.87
CA PRO A 38 -32.61 29.89 23.62
C PRO A 38 -32.35 29.39 22.20
N GLY A 39 -31.25 29.87 21.62
CA GLY A 39 -30.74 29.47 20.32
C GLY A 39 -30.36 27.99 20.24
N ASN A 40 -30.78 27.38 19.13
CA ASN A 40 -30.41 26.05 18.66
C ASN A 40 -28.88 25.92 18.48
N PRO A 41 -28.28 24.72 18.68
CA PRO A 41 -26.85 24.51 18.48
C PRO A 41 -26.45 24.60 17.00
N PRO A 42 -25.20 24.99 16.69
CA PRO A 42 -24.75 25.20 15.31
C PRO A 42 -24.59 23.89 14.52
N ASP A 43 -25.06 23.97 13.28
CA ASP A 43 -24.97 22.98 12.21
C ASP A 43 -23.52 22.54 11.93
N SER A 44 -23.41 21.26 11.56
CA SER A 44 -22.18 20.62 11.09
C SER A 44 -21.73 21.22 9.74
N PRO A 45 -20.42 21.40 9.47
CA PRO A 45 -19.95 21.92 8.20
C PRO A 45 -20.15 20.89 7.08
N GLY A 46 -20.87 21.30 6.05
CA GLY A 46 -21.35 20.48 4.93
C GLY A 46 -20.32 20.11 3.87
N ASP A 47 -20.72 19.12 3.07
CA ASP A 47 -20.12 18.70 1.82
C ASP A 47 -19.97 19.88 0.83
N PRO A 48 -18.89 19.96 0.04
CA PRO A 48 -18.79 20.93 -1.04
C PRO A 48 -19.75 20.55 -2.18
N ALA A 49 -20.68 21.45 -2.46
CA ALA A 49 -21.72 21.32 -3.47
C ALA A 49 -21.18 21.28 -4.91
N ASP A 50 -21.77 20.38 -5.70
CA ASP A 50 -21.68 20.26 -7.15
C ASP A 50 -22.15 21.54 -7.87
N GLY A 51 -21.36 22.00 -8.84
CA GLY A 51 -21.79 22.96 -9.87
C GLY A 51 -22.46 22.26 -11.06
N PRO A 52 -23.23 22.99 -11.90
CA PRO A 52 -24.22 22.36 -12.79
C PRO A 52 -23.60 21.81 -14.08
N GLY A 53 -23.88 20.52 -14.35
CA GLY A 53 -24.38 20.06 -15.65
C GLY A 53 -23.43 19.98 -16.84
N LEU A 54 -22.45 19.08 -16.80
CA LEU A 54 -22.04 18.30 -17.98
C LEU A 54 -22.47 16.84 -17.72
N GLY A 55 -22.97 16.12 -18.74
CA GLY A 55 -23.50 14.75 -18.61
C GLY A 55 -22.51 13.73 -18.02
N PRO A 56 -22.86 12.44 -17.86
CA PRO A 56 -22.00 11.42 -17.24
C PRO A 56 -20.81 11.07 -18.16
N GLY A 57 -19.91 12.02 -18.35
CA GLY A 57 -18.68 11.93 -19.08
C GLY A 57 -17.57 11.66 -18.09
N ARG A 58 -17.19 10.37 -17.99
CA ARG A 58 -15.81 9.95 -17.73
C ARG A 58 -15.11 10.71 -16.59
N ALA A 59 -15.68 10.66 -15.37
CA ALA A 59 -14.90 10.95 -14.17
C ALA A 59 -13.64 10.06 -14.23
N ALA A 60 -12.46 10.68 -14.32
CA ALA A 60 -11.21 10.01 -14.68
C ALA A 60 -10.90 8.88 -13.69
N GLN A 61 -11.14 7.64 -14.11
CA GLN A 61 -10.87 6.46 -13.29
C GLN A 61 -9.36 6.36 -13.05
N ALA A 62 -8.96 6.29 -11.78
CA ALA A 62 -7.56 6.12 -11.40
C ALA A 62 -6.97 4.88 -12.10
N PRO A 63 -5.73 4.97 -12.65
CA PRO A 63 -5.04 3.83 -13.22
C PRO A 63 -5.02 2.64 -12.27
N ALA A 64 -5.45 1.48 -12.73
CA ALA A 64 -5.56 0.29 -11.91
C ALA A 64 -5.23 -0.98 -12.70
N VAL A 65 -4.49 -1.88 -12.09
CA VAL A 65 -4.27 -3.21 -12.64
C VAL A 65 -5.59 -3.98 -12.61
N SER A 66 -6.04 -4.43 -13.79
CA SER A 66 -7.28 -5.18 -14.02
C SER A 66 -7.03 -6.65 -14.30
N ALA A 67 -5.80 -7.05 -14.63
CA ALA A 67 -5.40 -8.45 -14.70
C ALA A 67 -3.89 -8.62 -14.49
N LEU A 68 -3.48 -9.78 -13.96
CA LEU A 68 -2.09 -10.22 -13.93
C LEU A 68 -1.87 -11.36 -14.92
N HIS A 69 -0.72 -11.35 -15.59
CA HIS A 69 -0.30 -12.37 -16.55
C HIS A 69 0.99 -13.02 -16.07
N LEU A 70 0.95 -14.33 -15.87
CA LEU A 70 2.05 -15.11 -15.33
C LEU A 70 2.38 -16.23 -16.29
N SER A 71 3.65 -16.33 -16.67
CA SER A 71 4.12 -17.45 -17.48
C SER A 71 5.48 -17.96 -17.01
N ALA A 72 5.58 -19.26 -16.83
CA ALA A 72 6.74 -19.97 -16.31
C ALA A 72 7.30 -19.37 -15.01
N PHE A 73 6.44 -18.88 -14.11
CA PHE A 73 6.83 -18.27 -12.84
C PHE A 73 6.53 -19.22 -11.67
N ARG A 74 7.58 -19.66 -10.97
CA ARG A 74 7.53 -20.70 -9.93
C ARG A 74 6.77 -21.96 -10.39
N ALA A 75 5.69 -22.31 -9.71
CA ALA A 75 4.83 -23.44 -10.08
C ALA A 75 3.89 -23.12 -11.25
N LEU A 76 3.62 -21.85 -11.55
CA LEU A 76 2.63 -21.42 -12.53
C LEU A 76 3.19 -21.47 -13.96
N ARG A 77 2.53 -22.21 -14.85
CA ARG A 77 2.95 -22.36 -16.26
C ARG A 77 2.45 -21.22 -17.14
N THR A 78 1.14 -21.03 -17.21
CA THR A 78 0.49 -19.90 -17.88
C THR A 78 -0.80 -19.62 -17.14
N ARG A 79 -0.95 -18.45 -16.54
CA ARG A 79 -2.17 -18.04 -15.85
C ARG A 79 -2.41 -16.55 -16.05
N THR A 80 -3.67 -16.20 -16.30
CA THR A 80 -4.18 -14.83 -16.24
C THR A 80 -5.15 -14.75 -15.08
N VAL A 81 -4.92 -13.82 -14.15
CA VAL A 81 -5.77 -13.62 -12.97
C VAL A 81 -6.49 -12.28 -13.14
N PRO A 82 -7.81 -12.26 -13.33
CA PRO A 82 -8.57 -11.02 -13.39
C PRO A 82 -8.62 -10.36 -12.01
N LEU A 83 -8.56 -9.03 -11.96
CA LEU A 83 -8.59 -8.23 -10.75
C LEU A 83 -9.72 -7.20 -10.78
N GLY A 84 -10.65 -7.34 -9.85
CA GLY A 84 -11.68 -6.35 -9.54
C GLY A 84 -11.25 -5.38 -8.42
N PRO A 85 -12.12 -4.44 -8.02
CA PRO A 85 -11.88 -3.56 -6.87
C PRO A 85 -11.62 -4.34 -5.58
N VAL A 86 -12.35 -5.43 -5.36
CA VAL A 86 -12.06 -6.42 -4.32
C VAL A 86 -12.02 -7.80 -4.97
N THR A 87 -10.87 -8.48 -4.84
CA THR A 87 -10.62 -9.79 -5.41
C THR A 87 -10.15 -10.75 -4.31
N VAL A 88 -10.77 -11.93 -4.23
CA VAL A 88 -10.38 -12.99 -3.30
C VAL A 88 -9.91 -14.21 -4.12
N LEU A 89 -8.65 -14.60 -3.94
CA LEU A 89 -8.09 -15.82 -4.51
C LEU A 89 -8.33 -16.99 -3.56
N THR A 90 -8.92 -18.07 -4.08
CA THR A 90 -9.14 -19.32 -3.35
C THR A 90 -8.56 -20.52 -4.11
N GLY A 91 -8.62 -21.69 -3.48
CA GLY A 91 -8.13 -22.97 -4.02
C GLY A 91 -7.23 -23.72 -3.03
N PRO A 92 -6.86 -24.98 -3.34
CA PRO A 92 -6.05 -25.82 -2.45
C PRO A 92 -4.68 -25.23 -2.11
N SER A 93 -4.05 -25.73 -1.05
CA SER A 93 -2.63 -25.44 -0.77
C SER A 93 -1.76 -25.86 -1.97
N GLY A 94 -0.80 -25.01 -2.34
CA GLY A 94 0.04 -25.25 -3.53
C GLY A 94 -0.58 -24.80 -4.87
N SER A 95 -1.82 -24.30 -4.91
CA SER A 95 -2.44 -23.79 -6.15
C SER A 95 -1.81 -22.50 -6.71
N GLY A 96 -0.90 -21.88 -5.95
CA GLY A 96 -0.19 -20.66 -6.37
C GLY A 96 -0.83 -19.34 -5.96
N LYS A 97 -1.79 -19.33 -5.02
CA LYS A 97 -2.39 -18.10 -4.46
C LYS A 97 -1.33 -17.08 -4.01
N SER A 98 -0.45 -17.47 -3.09
CA SER A 98 0.64 -16.61 -2.62
C SER A 98 1.60 -16.24 -3.75
N THR A 99 1.85 -17.16 -4.70
CA THR A 99 2.67 -16.87 -5.90
C THR A 99 2.08 -15.76 -6.77
N VAL A 100 0.76 -15.62 -6.86
CA VAL A 100 0.13 -14.50 -7.59
C VAL A 100 0.39 -13.17 -6.88
N LEU A 101 0.27 -13.13 -5.55
CA LEU A 101 0.57 -11.92 -4.76
C LEU A 101 2.05 -11.55 -4.85
N GLU A 102 2.95 -12.52 -4.68
CA GLU A 102 4.40 -12.33 -4.84
C GLU A 102 4.76 -11.81 -6.23
N ALA A 103 4.10 -12.31 -7.28
CA ALA A 103 4.33 -11.83 -8.64
C ALA A 103 3.86 -10.38 -8.84
N TYR A 104 2.74 -9.99 -8.24
CA TYR A 104 2.25 -8.62 -8.30
C TYR A 104 3.17 -7.69 -7.49
N GLU A 105 3.57 -8.09 -6.28
CA GLU A 105 4.54 -7.34 -5.49
C GLU A 105 5.87 -7.17 -6.24
N ALA A 106 6.37 -8.22 -6.90
CA ALA A 106 7.56 -8.13 -7.74
C ALA A 106 7.37 -7.13 -8.90
N LEU A 107 6.27 -7.20 -9.64
CA LEU A 107 5.95 -6.23 -10.70
C LEU A 107 5.86 -4.80 -10.16
N ALA A 108 5.27 -4.60 -8.99
CA ALA A 108 5.16 -3.30 -8.34
C ALA A 108 6.54 -2.72 -8.02
N ARG A 109 7.40 -3.50 -7.37
CA ARG A 109 8.79 -3.11 -7.02
C ARG A 109 9.62 -2.80 -8.26
N LEU A 110 9.48 -3.62 -9.32
CA LEU A 110 10.11 -3.37 -10.60
C LEU A 110 9.60 -2.07 -11.26
N GLY A 111 8.29 -1.80 -11.19
CA GLY A 111 7.67 -0.57 -11.66
C GLY A 111 8.10 0.69 -10.88
N GLN A 112 8.52 0.51 -9.62
CA GLN A 112 9.16 1.54 -8.79
C GLN A 112 10.65 1.75 -9.14
N GLY A 113 11.21 0.95 -10.04
CA GLY A 113 12.61 1.04 -10.46
C GLY A 113 13.59 0.22 -9.63
N SER A 114 13.10 -0.67 -8.76
CA SER A 114 13.96 -1.60 -8.01
C SER A 114 14.74 -2.50 -8.99
N PRO A 115 16.04 -2.75 -8.77
CA PRO A 115 16.79 -3.67 -9.60
C PRO A 115 16.36 -5.11 -9.34
N LEU A 116 16.60 -5.98 -10.33
CA LEU A 116 16.13 -7.37 -10.33
C LEU A 116 16.68 -8.18 -9.14
N ASP A 117 17.93 -7.94 -8.74
CA ASP A 117 18.59 -8.63 -7.63
C ASP A 117 17.99 -8.29 -6.26
N GLU A 118 17.47 -7.07 -6.10
CA GLU A 118 16.73 -6.67 -4.90
C GLU A 118 15.34 -7.32 -4.86
N VAL A 119 14.71 -7.52 -6.02
CA VAL A 119 13.36 -8.08 -6.15
C VAL A 119 13.35 -9.61 -6.05
N PHE A 120 14.26 -10.27 -6.77
CA PHE A 120 14.32 -11.73 -6.88
C PHE A 120 15.53 -12.33 -6.15
N GLY A 121 16.29 -11.54 -5.41
CA GLY A 121 17.51 -12.00 -4.75
C GLY A 121 18.70 -12.10 -5.70
N ALA A 122 19.89 -12.20 -5.10
CA ALA A 122 21.12 -12.39 -5.85
C ALA A 122 21.08 -13.70 -6.66
N PRO A 123 21.69 -13.75 -7.85
CA PRO A 123 21.78 -14.98 -8.64
C PRO A 123 22.44 -16.09 -7.82
N ALA A 124 21.98 -17.31 -8.02
CA ALA A 124 22.58 -18.51 -7.44
C ALA A 124 24.10 -18.51 -7.67
N VAL A 125 24.87 -18.47 -6.58
CA VAL A 125 26.35 -18.40 -6.63
C VAL A 125 26.94 -19.73 -7.09
N SER A 126 26.18 -20.83 -6.94
CA SER A 126 26.58 -22.17 -7.35
C SER A 126 25.84 -22.61 -8.61
N PRO A 127 26.52 -23.19 -9.61
CA PRO A 127 25.88 -23.73 -10.82
C PRO A 127 24.90 -24.89 -10.56
N ALA A 128 24.85 -25.44 -9.33
CA ALA A 128 23.87 -26.44 -8.91
C ALA A 128 22.56 -25.83 -8.35
N GLU A 129 22.59 -24.57 -7.95
CA GLU A 129 21.45 -23.88 -7.36
C GLU A 129 20.54 -23.31 -8.47
N HIS A 130 19.36 -23.88 -8.60
CA HIS A 130 18.37 -23.44 -9.57
C HIS A 130 17.56 -22.28 -8.97
N SER A 131 17.24 -21.28 -9.80
CA SER A 131 16.39 -20.16 -9.42
C SER A 131 15.03 -20.67 -8.93
N PRO A 132 14.55 -20.22 -7.75
CA PRO A 132 13.25 -20.63 -7.22
C PRO A 132 12.07 -19.99 -7.97
N TYR A 133 12.35 -19.10 -8.93
CA TYR A 133 11.36 -18.37 -9.73
C TYR A 133 11.06 -19.03 -11.08
N VAL A 134 11.84 -20.02 -11.48
CA VAL A 134 11.56 -20.81 -12.69
C VAL A 134 11.09 -22.21 -12.28
N PRO A 135 10.07 -22.79 -12.95
CA PRO A 135 9.67 -24.15 -12.69
C PRO A 135 10.82 -25.14 -12.78
N ARG A 136 10.97 -26.01 -11.77
CA ARG A 136 12.01 -27.07 -11.76
C ARG A 136 12.02 -27.96 -13.00
N THR A 137 10.85 -28.18 -13.62
CA THR A 137 10.74 -29.00 -14.83
C THR A 137 10.99 -28.22 -16.12
N ALA A 138 11.20 -26.90 -16.06
CA ALA A 138 11.47 -26.09 -17.24
C ALA A 138 12.86 -26.45 -17.76
N ARG A 139 12.92 -26.96 -19.00
CA ARG A 139 14.19 -27.31 -19.63
C ARG A 139 14.94 -26.03 -20.02
N PRO A 140 16.24 -25.94 -19.75
CA PRO A 140 17.04 -24.86 -20.29
C PRO A 140 17.06 -24.90 -21.82
N ASP A 141 17.25 -23.74 -22.44
CA ASP A 141 17.53 -23.70 -23.87
C ASP A 141 18.94 -24.20 -24.19
N ARG A 142 19.34 -24.13 -25.48
CA ARG A 142 20.66 -24.59 -25.94
C ARG A 142 21.83 -23.84 -25.29
N GLN A 143 21.59 -22.65 -24.75
CA GLN A 143 22.57 -21.82 -24.07
C GLN A 143 22.48 -21.95 -22.54
N GLY A 144 21.71 -22.91 -22.02
CA GLY A 144 21.53 -23.08 -20.58
C GLY A 144 20.55 -22.09 -19.95
N ARG A 145 19.86 -21.25 -20.75
CA ARG A 145 19.06 -20.15 -20.23
C ARG A 145 17.68 -20.61 -19.79
N ARG A 146 17.24 -20.06 -18.66
CA ARG A 146 15.90 -20.27 -18.11
C ARG A 146 15.35 -18.95 -17.60
N GLY A 147 14.04 -18.77 -17.69
CA GLY A 147 13.41 -17.51 -17.37
C GLY A 147 11.90 -17.62 -17.24
N PHE A 148 11.27 -16.50 -16.95
CA PHE A 148 9.85 -16.37 -16.71
C PHE A 148 9.32 -15.06 -17.30
N ARG A 149 8.01 -14.94 -17.42
CA ARG A 149 7.34 -13.70 -17.79
C ARG A 149 6.32 -13.30 -16.74
N LEU A 150 6.37 -12.02 -16.38
CA LEU A 150 5.38 -11.35 -15.55
C LEU A 150 4.76 -10.25 -16.39
N GLY A 151 3.48 -10.00 -16.21
CA GLY A 151 2.78 -8.93 -16.92
C GLY A 151 1.49 -8.55 -16.23
N CYS A 152 0.89 -7.47 -16.71
CA CYS A 152 -0.37 -6.97 -16.22
C CYS A 152 -1.15 -6.26 -17.33
N THR A 153 -2.48 -6.29 -17.21
CA THR A 153 -3.35 -5.35 -17.91
C THR A 153 -3.71 -4.22 -16.97
N VAL A 154 -3.57 -2.97 -17.43
CA VAL A 154 -3.87 -1.76 -16.69
C VAL A 154 -5.02 -1.02 -17.37
N ALA A 155 -6.09 -0.78 -16.63
CA ALA A 155 -7.17 0.10 -17.05
C ALA A 155 -6.89 1.53 -16.57
N GLY A 156 -7.28 2.53 -17.36
CA GLY A 156 -7.12 3.93 -16.99
C GLY A 156 -7.47 4.89 -18.14
N PRO A 157 -7.10 6.18 -18.01
CA PRO A 157 -7.44 7.23 -18.97
C PRO A 157 -6.98 6.97 -20.41
N ALA A 158 -5.80 6.40 -20.60
CA ALA A 158 -5.24 6.03 -21.91
C ALA A 158 -5.89 4.76 -22.51
N GLY A 159 -6.90 4.20 -21.85
CA GLY A 159 -7.54 2.94 -22.21
C GLY A 159 -6.81 1.71 -21.66
N PRO A 160 -7.27 0.50 -21.99
CA PRO A 160 -6.62 -0.73 -21.57
C PRO A 160 -5.23 -0.88 -22.18
N LEU A 161 -4.22 -1.03 -21.32
CA LEU A 161 -2.83 -1.25 -21.70
C LEU A 161 -2.37 -2.61 -21.21
N ARG A 162 -1.60 -3.32 -22.03
CA ARG A 162 -0.96 -4.59 -21.65
C ARG A 162 0.54 -4.38 -21.54
N PHE A 163 1.08 -4.66 -20.36
CA PHE A 163 2.51 -4.64 -20.09
C PHE A 163 3.00 -6.05 -19.77
N ASP A 164 4.05 -6.51 -20.44
CA ASP A 164 4.72 -7.79 -20.16
C ASP A 164 6.24 -7.56 -20.08
N VAL A 165 6.89 -8.20 -19.09
CA VAL A 165 8.34 -8.28 -18.95
C VAL A 165 8.80 -9.74 -18.98
N ALA A 166 9.83 -10.00 -19.78
CA ALA A 166 10.55 -11.27 -19.84
C ALA A 166 11.87 -11.16 -19.08
N VAL A 167 12.02 -12.01 -18.08
CA VAL A 167 13.19 -12.07 -17.20
C VAL A 167 13.91 -13.39 -17.43
N GLN A 168 15.19 -13.32 -17.76
CA GLN A 168 16.10 -14.46 -17.65
C GLN A 168 16.50 -14.57 -16.19
N ALA A 169 16.34 -15.75 -15.60
CA ALA A 169 16.76 -16.05 -14.23
C ALA A 169 18.09 -16.79 -14.18
N GLU A 170 18.38 -17.59 -15.21
CA GLU A 170 19.61 -18.39 -15.32
C GLU A 170 20.20 -18.26 -16.74
N PRO A 171 21.53 -18.28 -16.91
CA PRO A 171 22.55 -18.38 -15.85
C PRO A 171 22.72 -17.09 -15.04
N GLU A 172 22.24 -15.97 -15.56
CA GLU A 172 22.31 -14.67 -14.89
C GLU A 172 20.95 -13.99 -14.91
N LEU A 173 20.63 -13.30 -13.82
CA LEU A 173 19.39 -12.55 -13.65
C LEU A 173 19.44 -11.26 -14.47
N ARG A 174 18.56 -11.12 -15.48
CA ARG A 174 18.46 -9.91 -16.32
C ARG A 174 17.12 -9.80 -17.06
N VAL A 175 16.74 -8.59 -17.42
CA VAL A 175 15.62 -8.28 -18.32
C VAL A 175 16.04 -8.63 -19.75
N VAL A 176 15.27 -9.49 -20.41
CA VAL A 176 15.50 -9.87 -21.82
C VAL A 176 14.64 -9.03 -22.76
N GLY A 177 13.48 -8.61 -22.29
CA GLY A 177 12.59 -7.74 -23.06
C GLY A 177 11.38 -7.30 -22.27
N GLU A 178 10.87 -6.14 -22.63
CA GLU A 178 9.62 -5.56 -22.16
C GLU A 178 8.73 -5.32 -23.38
N ARG A 179 7.42 -5.30 -23.16
CA ARG A 179 6.45 -4.93 -24.19
C ARG A 179 5.29 -4.19 -23.54
N LEU A 180 5.02 -2.99 -24.03
CA LEU A 180 3.80 -2.24 -23.76
C LEU A 180 2.96 -2.21 -25.03
N SER A 181 1.70 -2.63 -24.91
CA SER A 181 0.74 -2.68 -26.00
C SER A 181 -0.56 -2.00 -25.63
N ASP A 182 -1.20 -1.38 -26.62
CA ASP A 182 -2.55 -0.84 -26.50
C ASP A 182 -3.63 -1.94 -26.68
N ALA A 183 -4.89 -1.55 -26.53
CA ALA A 183 -6.04 -2.43 -26.68
C ALA A 183 -6.21 -3.01 -28.09
N SER A 184 -5.65 -2.36 -29.13
CA SER A 184 -5.67 -2.87 -30.51
C SER A 184 -4.57 -3.91 -30.78
N GLY A 185 -3.66 -4.12 -29.82
CA GLY A 185 -2.47 -4.95 -29.97
C GLY A 185 -1.29 -4.21 -30.59
N GLY A 186 -1.42 -2.91 -30.85
CA GLY A 186 -0.34 -2.04 -31.27
C GLY A 186 0.76 -1.99 -30.22
N THR A 187 2.03 -2.06 -30.65
CA THR A 187 3.17 -2.00 -29.73
C THR A 187 3.62 -0.56 -29.55
N LEU A 188 3.39 -0.01 -28.36
CA LEU A 188 3.79 1.35 -28.02
C LEU A 188 5.28 1.42 -27.68
N PHE A 189 5.75 0.42 -26.93
CA PHE A 189 7.12 0.32 -26.46
C PHE A 189 7.56 -1.14 -26.38
N SER A 190 8.82 -1.40 -26.69
CA SER A 190 9.42 -2.71 -26.45
C SER A 190 10.91 -2.61 -26.16
N THR A 191 11.44 -3.57 -25.41
CA THR A 191 12.89 -3.78 -25.29
C THR A 191 13.29 -5.16 -25.77
N ALA A 192 14.52 -5.27 -26.25
CA ALA A 192 15.11 -6.54 -26.63
C ALA A 192 16.60 -6.57 -26.27
N LEU A 193 17.03 -7.66 -25.63
CA LEU A 193 18.43 -7.99 -25.47
C LEU A 193 19.01 -8.39 -26.83
N ARG A 194 19.83 -7.51 -27.42
CA ARG A 194 20.47 -7.72 -28.74
C ARG A 194 21.85 -8.36 -28.63
N ASP A 195 22.61 -7.95 -27.63
CA ASP A 195 23.97 -8.41 -27.37
C ASP A 195 24.07 -8.89 -25.92
N PRO A 196 24.02 -10.22 -25.67
CA PRO A 196 24.11 -10.78 -24.32
C PRO A 196 25.41 -10.48 -23.59
N ALA A 197 26.49 -10.12 -24.32
CA ALA A 197 27.77 -9.73 -23.72
C ALA A 197 27.73 -8.34 -23.08
N ARG A 198 26.69 -7.56 -23.35
CA ARG A 198 26.48 -6.23 -22.76
C ARG A 198 25.41 -6.28 -21.68
N ARG A 199 25.61 -5.50 -20.62
CA ARG A 199 24.62 -5.22 -19.56
C ARG A 199 23.62 -4.16 -20.00
N ALA A 200 22.96 -4.39 -21.14
CA ALA A 200 22.02 -3.43 -21.71
C ALA A 200 21.03 -4.06 -22.68
N VAL A 201 19.80 -3.54 -22.68
CA VAL A 201 18.75 -3.83 -23.66
C VAL A 201 18.57 -2.65 -24.63
N ALA A 202 18.19 -2.97 -25.86
CA ALA A 202 17.80 -1.99 -26.86
C ALA A 202 16.30 -1.72 -26.72
N ALA A 203 15.93 -0.50 -26.39
CA ALA A 203 14.57 -0.01 -26.32
C ALA A 203 14.16 0.60 -27.66
N ALA A 204 13.00 0.18 -28.17
CA ALA A 204 12.36 0.74 -29.35
C ALA A 204 10.99 1.29 -28.96
N CYS A 205 10.69 2.49 -29.45
CA CYS A 205 9.42 3.17 -29.26
C CYS A 205 8.74 3.36 -30.64
N PRO A 206 8.12 2.32 -31.23
CA PRO A 206 7.48 2.44 -32.54
C PRO A 206 6.41 3.54 -32.56
N ALA A 207 5.74 3.74 -31.42
CA ALA A 207 4.73 4.78 -31.28
C ALA A 207 5.30 6.20 -31.33
N ALA A 208 6.61 6.42 -31.11
CA ALA A 208 7.25 7.75 -31.02
C ALA A 208 7.98 8.19 -32.31
N GLY A 209 7.66 7.60 -33.47
CA GLY A 209 8.24 7.98 -34.76
C GLY A 209 9.57 7.28 -35.11
N ALA A 210 10.35 7.89 -36.02
CA ALA A 210 11.55 7.29 -36.66
C ALA A 210 12.42 6.51 -35.65
N HIS A 211 12.53 5.19 -35.86
CA HIS A 211 13.05 4.17 -34.94
C HIS A 211 14.15 4.65 -33.98
N ARG A 212 13.76 5.34 -32.91
CA ARG A 212 14.70 5.79 -31.88
C ARG A 212 15.04 4.56 -31.04
N THR A 213 16.28 4.10 -31.18
CA THR A 213 16.80 3.01 -30.35
C THR A 213 17.52 3.60 -29.15
N LEU A 214 16.97 3.41 -27.97
CA LEU A 214 17.56 3.83 -26.71
C LEU A 214 18.32 2.65 -26.09
N ARG A 215 19.43 2.92 -25.41
CA ARG A 215 20.14 1.90 -24.64
C ARG A 215 19.75 2.02 -23.17
N MET A 216 19.20 0.94 -22.62
CA MET A 216 18.72 0.87 -21.25
C MET A 216 19.48 -0.24 -20.51
N PRO A 217 19.66 -0.11 -19.18
CA PRO A 217 20.24 -1.19 -18.39
C PRO A 217 19.36 -2.46 -18.42
N ASP A 218 19.96 -3.63 -18.25
CA ASP A 218 19.26 -4.93 -18.24
C ASP A 218 18.96 -5.44 -16.82
N ASP A 219 19.28 -4.68 -15.78
CA ASP A 219 19.04 -5.01 -14.36
C ASP A 219 17.73 -4.41 -13.81
N ARG A 220 17.03 -3.56 -14.56
CA ARG A 220 15.81 -2.85 -14.16
C ARG A 220 14.88 -2.65 -15.34
N LEU A 221 13.61 -2.33 -15.09
CA LEU A 221 12.67 -2.02 -16.15
C LEU A 221 13.07 -0.73 -16.87
N ALA A 222 13.04 -0.75 -18.19
CA ALA A 222 13.20 0.45 -19.00
C ALA A 222 11.94 1.30 -19.02
N LEU A 223 10.75 0.70 -18.82
CA LEU A 223 9.47 1.41 -18.80
C LEU A 223 9.46 2.66 -17.87
N PRO A 224 9.77 2.56 -16.56
CA PRO A 224 9.81 3.73 -15.67
C PRO A 224 10.95 4.72 -15.96
N LEU A 225 11.94 4.34 -16.78
CA LEU A 225 13.04 5.21 -17.19
C LEU A 225 12.72 6.03 -18.45
N LEU A 226 11.66 5.69 -19.18
CA LEU A 226 11.30 6.36 -20.44
C LEU A 226 11.05 7.87 -20.29
N PRO A 227 10.36 8.37 -19.25
CA PRO A 227 10.14 9.81 -19.07
C PRO A 227 11.45 10.61 -18.93
N LEU A 228 12.56 9.96 -18.55
CA LEU A 228 13.88 10.59 -18.47
C LEU A 228 14.64 10.60 -19.80
N ARG A 229 14.12 9.92 -20.83
CA ARG A 229 14.80 9.69 -22.12
C ARG A 229 14.02 10.21 -23.33
N VAL A 230 12.73 10.43 -23.18
CA VAL A 230 11.82 10.92 -24.22
C VAL A 230 11.29 12.29 -23.78
N ALA A 231 11.38 13.29 -24.66
CA ALA A 231 11.10 14.67 -24.30
C ALA A 231 9.58 14.99 -24.24
N GLY A 232 8.73 14.20 -24.91
CA GLY A 232 7.29 14.48 -24.95
C GLY A 232 6.93 15.66 -25.85
N THR A 233 7.76 15.93 -26.86
CA THR A 233 7.65 17.11 -27.73
C THR A 233 6.72 16.90 -28.91
N THR A 234 6.51 15.65 -29.32
CA THR A 234 5.57 15.30 -30.39
C THR A 234 4.31 14.67 -29.81
N PRO A 235 3.15 14.76 -30.51
CA PRO A 235 1.91 14.09 -30.09
C PRO A 235 2.11 12.58 -29.87
N GLU A 236 2.91 11.95 -30.72
CA GLU A 236 3.30 10.55 -30.63
C GLU A 236 4.07 10.22 -29.33
N GLU A 237 5.04 11.06 -28.98
CA GLU A 237 5.79 10.93 -27.73
C GLU A 237 4.88 11.15 -26.51
N GLN A 238 3.93 12.07 -26.59
CA GLN A 238 2.98 12.34 -25.52
C GLN A 238 2.06 11.14 -25.25
N VAL A 239 1.49 10.53 -26.29
CA VAL A 239 0.67 9.31 -26.16
C VAL A 239 1.47 8.17 -25.51
N LEU A 240 2.73 8.00 -25.89
CA LEU A 240 3.61 7.01 -25.25
C LEU A 240 3.82 7.33 -23.77
N LEU A 241 4.14 8.58 -23.43
CA LEU A 241 4.39 8.98 -22.04
C LEU A 241 3.14 8.86 -21.17
N GLU A 242 1.96 9.22 -21.68
CA GLU A 242 0.68 9.01 -20.99
C GLU A 242 0.43 7.51 -20.71
N ALA A 243 0.70 6.65 -21.68
CA ALA A 243 0.56 5.21 -21.51
C ALA A 243 1.56 4.64 -20.49
N VAL A 244 2.81 5.12 -20.51
CA VAL A 244 3.85 4.75 -19.54
C VAL A 244 3.46 5.22 -18.13
N GLU A 245 3.03 6.47 -17.99
CA GLU A 245 2.58 7.05 -16.72
C GLU A 245 1.44 6.21 -16.13
N GLN A 246 0.44 5.86 -16.93
CA GLN A 246 -0.68 5.03 -16.47
C GLN A 246 -0.21 3.71 -15.85
N VAL A 247 0.72 3.00 -16.50
CA VAL A 247 1.23 1.72 -15.99
C VAL A 247 2.07 1.92 -14.74
N VAL A 248 2.96 2.93 -14.73
CA VAL A 248 3.84 3.23 -13.58
C VAL A 248 3.00 3.64 -12.36
N VAL A 249 2.00 4.50 -12.53
CA VAL A 249 1.09 4.93 -11.45
C VAL A 249 0.34 3.74 -10.85
N ALA A 250 -0.16 2.83 -11.70
CA ALA A 250 -0.87 1.63 -11.25
C ALA A 250 0.05 0.66 -10.47
N LEU A 251 1.33 0.56 -10.83
CA LEU A 251 2.29 -0.33 -10.17
C LEU A 251 2.95 0.26 -8.92
N ARG A 252 3.11 1.59 -8.82
CA ARG A 252 3.72 2.23 -7.65
C ARG A 252 2.79 2.20 -6.43
N SER A 253 1.47 2.19 -6.65
CA SER A 253 0.46 2.24 -5.58
C SER A 253 0.12 0.86 -4.99
N VAL A 254 1.11 0.03 -4.63
CA VAL A 254 0.88 -1.34 -4.13
C VAL A 254 1.50 -1.55 -2.74
N PHE A 255 0.70 -2.06 -1.79
CA PHE A 255 1.13 -2.39 -0.43
C PHE A 255 0.91 -3.88 -0.14
N ALA A 256 2.00 -4.63 0.05
CA ALA A 256 1.92 -5.98 0.56
C ALA A 256 1.73 -5.97 2.08
N CYS A 257 0.60 -6.51 2.53
CA CYS A 257 0.19 -6.57 3.93
C CYS A 257 0.07 -8.03 4.37
N ALA A 258 0.97 -8.44 5.27
CA ALA A 258 0.96 -9.75 5.89
C ALA A 258 1.15 -9.59 7.41
N PRO A 259 0.10 -9.14 8.15
CA PRO A 259 0.24 -8.85 9.57
C PRO A 259 0.75 -10.06 10.34
N ALA A 260 1.81 -9.88 11.14
CA ALA A 260 2.45 -10.94 11.89
C ALA A 260 2.20 -10.73 13.40
N PRO A 261 1.16 -11.35 14.00
CA PRO A 261 0.79 -11.14 15.40
C PRO A 261 1.96 -11.22 16.38
N ALA A 262 2.88 -12.16 16.18
CA ALA A 262 4.08 -12.30 17.01
C ALA A 262 4.91 -11.01 17.08
N ARG A 263 5.08 -10.29 15.96
CA ARG A 263 5.83 -9.02 15.90
C ARG A 263 5.00 -7.82 16.38
N MET A 264 3.68 -7.88 16.22
CA MET A 264 2.77 -6.79 16.61
C MET A 264 2.62 -6.63 18.12
N ARG A 265 2.99 -7.66 18.88
CA ARG A 265 2.91 -7.71 20.34
C ARG A 265 4.09 -7.03 21.02
N GLU A 266 5.21 -6.82 20.31
CA GLU A 266 6.39 -6.20 20.91
C GLU A 266 6.17 -4.67 21.04
N PRO A 267 6.53 -4.06 22.19
CA PRO A 267 6.63 -2.61 22.27
C PRO A 267 7.61 -2.07 21.23
N VAL A 268 7.26 -0.96 20.58
CA VAL A 268 8.05 -0.39 19.48
C VAL A 268 8.46 1.04 19.78
N ALA A 269 9.60 1.45 19.23
CA ALA A 269 10.05 2.83 19.34
C ALA A 269 9.08 3.79 18.63
N ALA A 270 8.71 4.89 19.28
CA ALA A 270 7.85 5.92 18.72
C ALA A 270 8.61 6.79 17.68
N ARG A 271 8.73 6.32 16.44
CA ARG A 271 9.63 6.93 15.43
C ARG A 271 8.89 7.65 14.29
N ASP A 272 7.60 7.91 14.43
CA ASP A 272 6.73 8.48 13.39
C ASP A 272 6.86 7.75 12.04
N GLY A 273 7.08 6.44 12.10
CA GLY A 273 7.31 5.61 10.94
C GLY A 273 6.02 5.36 10.14
N ARG A 274 6.20 4.93 8.88
CA ARG A 274 5.11 4.34 8.08
C ARG A 274 4.86 2.89 8.50
N LEU A 275 3.63 2.41 8.35
CA LEU A 275 3.27 1.02 8.67
C LEU A 275 4.01 0.07 7.74
N ARG A 276 4.68 -0.91 8.34
CA ARG A 276 5.40 -1.98 7.64
C ARG A 276 4.43 -3.06 7.17
N GLY A 277 4.82 -3.81 6.13
CA GLY A 277 3.99 -4.90 5.59
C GLY A 277 3.65 -6.00 6.61
N ASP A 278 4.54 -6.25 7.58
CA ASP A 278 4.30 -7.19 8.69
C ASP A 278 3.47 -6.60 9.84
N CYS A 279 3.16 -5.31 9.79
CA CYS A 279 2.48 -4.52 10.81
C CYS A 279 3.16 -4.54 12.19
N GLY A 280 4.44 -4.91 12.29
CA GLY A 280 5.14 -5.01 13.57
C GLY A 280 5.21 -3.68 14.34
N ASN A 281 5.13 -2.54 13.64
CA ASN A 281 5.08 -1.21 14.25
C ASN A 281 3.65 -0.65 14.42
N LEU A 282 2.63 -1.51 14.52
CA LEU A 282 1.23 -1.10 14.65
C LEU A 282 1.02 -0.09 15.80
N ALA A 283 1.64 -0.30 16.96
CA ALA A 283 1.47 0.59 18.11
C ALA A 283 1.97 2.01 17.85
N ASP A 284 3.09 2.20 17.13
CA ASP A 284 3.54 3.55 16.77
C ASP A 284 2.58 4.21 15.76
N VAL A 285 2.10 3.45 14.78
CA VAL A 285 1.19 3.96 13.76
C VAL A 285 -0.18 4.33 14.35
N LEU A 286 -0.69 3.58 15.33
CA LEU A 286 -1.90 3.93 16.06
C LEU A 286 -1.75 5.26 16.81
N ARG A 287 -0.61 5.46 17.48
CA ARG A 287 -0.27 6.73 18.17
C ARG A 287 -0.30 7.89 17.19
N ARG A 288 0.44 7.77 16.08
CA ARG A 288 0.55 8.79 15.04
C ARG A 288 -0.80 9.09 14.39
N THR A 289 -1.55 8.06 13.99
CA THR A 289 -2.86 8.22 13.33
C THR A 289 -3.85 8.96 14.24
N ARG A 290 -3.84 8.66 15.54
CA ARG A 290 -4.69 9.34 16.52
C ARG A 290 -4.32 10.83 16.67
N ALA A 291 -3.04 11.17 16.61
CA ALA A 291 -2.55 12.54 16.72
C ALA A 291 -2.79 13.36 15.43
N GLU A 292 -2.58 12.75 14.26
CA GLU A 292 -2.65 13.44 12.97
C GLU A 292 -4.08 13.54 12.40
N CYS A 293 -4.96 12.58 12.68
CA CYS A 293 -6.28 12.53 12.04
C CYS A 293 -7.33 11.79 12.88
N GLY A 294 -8.05 12.56 13.71
CA GLY A 294 -9.15 12.06 14.54
C GLY A 294 -10.23 11.32 13.75
N THR A 295 -10.58 11.78 12.55
CA THR A 295 -11.58 11.12 11.69
C THR A 295 -11.15 9.72 11.26
N ARG A 296 -9.90 9.53 10.83
CA ARG A 296 -9.37 8.20 10.48
C ARG A 296 -9.31 7.29 11.70
N HIS A 297 -8.87 7.83 12.83
CA HIS A 297 -8.84 7.09 14.08
C HIS A 297 -10.24 6.63 14.52
N ALA A 298 -11.24 7.51 14.43
CA ALA A 298 -12.63 7.19 14.74
C ALA A 298 -13.19 6.11 13.80
N ALA A 299 -12.89 6.19 12.49
CA ALA A 299 -13.28 5.16 11.53
C ALA A 299 -12.64 3.80 11.83
N LEU A 300 -11.37 3.78 12.26
CA LEU A 300 -10.71 2.56 12.70
C LEU A 300 -11.35 1.98 13.96
N LEU A 301 -11.61 2.83 14.96
CA LEU A 301 -12.27 2.40 16.19
C LEU A 301 -13.67 1.83 15.91
N ALA A 302 -14.43 2.45 15.00
CA ALA A 302 -15.72 1.93 14.55
C ALA A 302 -15.58 0.55 13.90
N ALA A 303 -14.62 0.36 13.00
CA ALA A 303 -14.36 -0.95 12.39
C ALA A 303 -13.97 -2.01 13.44
N VAL A 304 -13.14 -1.63 14.42
CA VAL A 304 -12.72 -2.52 15.52
C VAL A 304 -13.88 -2.89 16.43
N ARG A 305 -14.82 -1.99 16.71
CA ARG A 305 -16.07 -2.29 17.43
C ARG A 305 -16.93 -3.33 16.69
N GLU A 306 -16.99 -3.22 15.37
CA GLU A 306 -17.76 -4.17 14.55
C GLU A 306 -17.07 -5.52 14.39
N GLY A 307 -15.73 -5.57 14.40
CA GLY A 307 -14.97 -6.81 14.21
C GLY A 307 -14.57 -7.54 15.49
N CYS A 308 -14.42 -6.87 16.62
CA CYS A 308 -14.00 -7.51 17.87
C CYS A 308 -15.19 -8.01 18.69
N ALA A 309 -14.95 -9.04 19.49
CA ALA A 309 -15.94 -9.54 20.44
C ALA A 309 -16.07 -8.57 21.63
N GLY A 310 -17.29 -8.35 22.08
CA GLY A 310 -17.59 -7.42 23.18
C GLY A 310 -17.47 -5.94 22.81
N PRO A 311 -17.96 -5.03 23.66
CA PRO A 311 -17.96 -3.61 23.39
C PRO A 311 -16.55 -3.02 23.56
N VAL A 312 -16.09 -2.24 22.57
CA VAL A 312 -14.76 -1.62 22.55
C VAL A 312 -14.88 -0.12 22.75
N ALA A 313 -14.37 0.38 23.88
CA ALA A 313 -14.39 1.79 24.25
C ALA A 313 -13.39 2.59 23.39
N ALA A 314 -12.15 2.10 23.31
CA ALA A 314 -11.03 2.80 22.69
C ALA A 314 -9.95 1.84 22.19
N LEU A 315 -9.19 2.29 21.20
CA LEU A 315 -7.95 1.68 20.74
C LEU A 315 -6.90 2.79 20.74
N ARG A 316 -5.77 2.62 21.42
CA ARG A 316 -4.76 3.67 21.53
C ARG A 316 -3.37 3.10 21.78
N SER A 317 -2.38 3.97 21.84
CA SER A 317 -1.04 3.61 22.27
C SER A 317 -0.71 4.32 23.58
N GLU A 318 0.08 3.67 24.41
CA GLU A 318 0.51 4.15 25.72
C GLU A 318 2.03 3.93 25.87
N PRO A 319 2.71 4.74 26.68
CA PRO A 319 4.10 4.51 27.08
C PRO A 319 4.34 3.09 27.59
N ALA A 320 5.44 2.49 27.14
CA ALA A 320 5.90 1.16 27.54
C ALA A 320 7.30 1.19 28.18
N GLY A 321 7.84 2.39 28.45
CA GLY A 321 9.13 2.60 29.10
C GLY A 321 10.18 3.23 28.19
N PRO A 322 11.38 3.51 28.73
CA PRO A 322 12.45 4.16 27.97
C PRO A 322 12.94 3.27 26.81
N GLY A 323 13.24 3.90 25.67
CA GLY A 323 13.93 3.26 24.56
C GLY A 323 15.34 2.81 24.92
N ARG A 324 15.94 1.98 24.05
CA ARG A 324 17.35 1.60 24.17
C ARG A 324 18.19 2.36 23.14
N GLY A 325 19.30 2.95 23.59
CA GLY A 325 20.25 3.64 22.71
C GLY A 325 19.67 4.97 22.17
N PRO A 326 19.74 5.24 20.85
CA PRO A 326 19.22 6.49 20.27
C PRO A 326 17.69 6.50 20.14
N ASP A 327 17.00 5.44 20.56
CA ASP A 327 15.56 5.30 20.36
C ASP A 327 14.76 6.12 21.37
N PRO A 328 13.68 6.78 20.92
CA PRO A 328 12.74 7.45 21.81
C PRO A 328 12.03 6.44 22.72
N GLU A 329 11.13 6.95 23.57
CA GLU A 329 10.24 6.15 24.40
C GLU A 329 9.56 5.02 23.59
N LEU A 330 9.49 3.83 24.20
CA LEU A 330 8.76 2.71 23.64
C LEU A 330 7.27 2.92 23.86
N VAL A 331 6.48 2.54 22.88
CA VAL A 331 5.02 2.56 22.95
C VAL A 331 4.45 1.18 22.70
N ARG A 332 3.38 0.87 23.44
CA ARG A 332 2.57 -0.34 23.23
C ARG A 332 1.15 0.06 22.87
N GLY A 333 0.49 -0.76 22.07
CA GLY A 333 -0.93 -0.58 21.77
C GLY A 333 -1.79 -1.16 22.88
N VAL A 334 -2.98 -0.60 23.07
CA VAL A 334 -3.93 -0.98 24.11
C VAL A 334 -5.36 -0.87 23.55
N LEU A 335 -6.14 -1.95 23.72
CA LEU A 335 -7.57 -2.00 23.43
C LEU A 335 -8.33 -1.95 24.75
N VAL A 336 -9.22 -0.96 24.89
CA VAL A 336 -10.05 -0.76 26.08
C VAL A 336 -11.46 -1.25 25.76
N ARG A 337 -12.00 -2.13 26.61
CA ARG A 337 -13.37 -2.61 26.52
C ARG A 337 -14.31 -1.72 27.35
N ASP A 338 -15.59 -1.68 27.01
CA ASP A 338 -16.61 -0.94 27.79
C ASP A 338 -17.06 -1.74 29.03
N ASP A 339 -16.10 -2.25 29.80
CA ASP A 339 -16.33 -2.99 31.05
C ASP A 339 -15.79 -2.24 32.28
N GLY A 340 -15.26 -1.02 32.08
CA GLY A 340 -14.62 -0.22 33.13
C GLY A 340 -13.26 -0.77 33.58
N GLY A 341 -12.75 -1.80 32.92
CA GLY A 341 -11.47 -2.43 33.22
C GLY A 341 -10.26 -1.66 32.66
N PRO A 342 -9.04 -2.03 33.07
CA PRO A 342 -7.83 -1.49 32.47
C PRO A 342 -7.76 -1.89 30.99
N GLY A 343 -7.12 -1.05 30.18
CA GLY A 343 -6.90 -1.37 28.79
C GLY A 343 -6.05 -2.63 28.61
N THR A 344 -6.49 -3.53 27.74
CA THR A 344 -5.79 -4.76 27.38
C THR A 344 -4.65 -4.45 26.40
N PRO A 345 -3.38 -4.71 26.73
CA PRO A 345 -2.27 -4.56 25.79
C PRO A 345 -2.45 -5.44 24.55
N LEU A 346 -1.96 -4.99 23.40
CA LEU A 346 -1.94 -5.81 22.16
C LEU A 346 -1.21 -7.14 22.36
N GLU A 347 -0.25 -7.19 23.29
CA GLU A 347 0.46 -8.40 23.73
C GLU A 347 -0.47 -9.57 24.08
N TRP A 348 -1.65 -9.25 24.62
CA TRP A 348 -2.60 -10.23 25.15
C TRP A 348 -3.78 -10.49 24.21
N LEU A 349 -3.92 -9.70 23.13
CA LEU A 349 -5.01 -9.90 22.17
C LEU A 349 -4.82 -11.16 21.34
N GLY A 350 -5.94 -11.75 20.92
CA GLY A 350 -5.95 -12.91 20.03
C GLY A 350 -5.35 -12.57 18.66
N GLU A 351 -4.83 -13.59 17.95
CA GLU A 351 -4.28 -13.39 16.59
C GLU A 351 -5.31 -12.77 15.63
N GLY A 352 -6.58 -13.20 15.73
CA GLY A 352 -7.67 -12.66 14.92
C GLY A 352 -7.91 -11.17 15.15
N GLU A 353 -7.98 -10.72 16.42
CA GLU A 353 -8.16 -9.31 16.78
C GLU A 353 -6.99 -8.44 16.26
N LEU A 354 -5.76 -8.93 16.42
CA LEU A 354 -4.56 -8.24 15.93
C LEU A 354 -4.58 -8.11 14.41
N ARG A 355 -4.76 -9.22 13.69
CA ARG A 355 -4.79 -9.24 12.23
C ARG A 355 -5.94 -8.39 11.68
N PHE A 356 -7.13 -8.50 12.26
CA PHE A 356 -8.28 -7.68 11.88
C PHE A 356 -7.98 -6.18 12.06
N THR A 357 -7.43 -5.78 13.20
CA THR A 357 -7.10 -4.37 13.48
C THR A 357 -6.06 -3.83 12.51
N ALA A 358 -5.01 -4.61 12.22
CA ALA A 358 -3.99 -4.23 11.24
C ALA A 358 -4.55 -4.09 9.82
N LEU A 359 -5.34 -5.06 9.36
CA LEU A 359 -5.95 -5.01 8.03
C LEU A 359 -6.96 -3.86 7.91
N ALA A 360 -7.77 -3.62 8.95
CA ALA A 360 -8.70 -2.51 8.99
C ALA A 360 -7.99 -1.15 8.94
N LEU A 361 -6.89 -0.99 9.69
CA LEU A 361 -6.05 0.20 9.63
C LEU A 361 -5.55 0.42 8.20
N VAL A 362 -4.98 -0.61 7.57
CA VAL A 362 -4.45 -0.54 6.19
C VAL A 362 -5.53 -0.11 5.20
N LEU A 363 -6.73 -0.68 5.26
CA LEU A 363 -7.83 -0.32 4.36
C LEU A 363 -8.35 1.10 4.57
N LEU A 364 -8.28 1.62 5.79
CA LEU A 364 -8.76 2.97 6.16
C LEU A 364 -7.69 4.05 5.98
N THR A 365 -6.43 3.67 5.79
CA THR A 365 -5.33 4.61 5.63
C THR A 365 -4.85 4.69 4.19
N GLY A 366 -4.74 5.91 3.67
CA GLY A 366 -4.06 6.16 2.40
C GLY A 366 -2.55 5.95 2.49
N PRO A 367 -1.86 6.03 1.35
CA PRO A 367 -0.47 5.61 1.25
C PRO A 367 0.52 6.50 2.03
N GLY A 368 0.12 7.68 2.50
CA GLY A 368 0.93 8.52 3.40
C GLY A 368 1.19 7.93 4.80
N VAL A 369 0.42 6.92 5.20
CA VAL A 369 0.63 6.17 6.46
C VAL A 369 1.36 4.85 6.21
N LEU A 370 1.26 4.30 5.01
CA LEU A 370 1.80 2.99 4.66
C LEU A 370 3.20 3.12 4.05
N SER A 371 4.05 2.13 4.28
CA SER A 371 5.39 2.06 3.69
C SER A 371 5.29 1.67 2.21
N VAL A 372 4.74 2.57 1.41
CA VAL A 372 4.50 2.44 -0.03
C VAL A 372 5.18 3.61 -0.73
N ASP A 373 5.88 3.32 -1.82
CA ASP A 373 6.39 4.37 -2.70
C ASP A 373 5.23 4.99 -3.48
N THR A 374 4.91 6.24 -3.18
CA THR A 374 3.84 6.98 -3.85
C THR A 374 4.38 7.86 -4.95
N VAL A 375 3.62 8.01 -6.03
CA VAL A 375 3.92 9.03 -7.05
C VAL A 375 3.53 10.40 -6.49
N HIS A 376 4.44 11.09 -5.81
CA HIS A 376 4.13 12.40 -5.20
C HIS A 376 3.71 13.48 -6.20
N GLU A 377 4.04 13.29 -7.48
CA GLU A 377 3.72 14.19 -8.61
C GLU A 377 2.27 14.03 -9.09
N VAL A 378 1.62 12.91 -8.77
CA VAL A 378 0.23 12.65 -9.15
C VAL A 378 -0.68 12.95 -7.94
N PRO A 379 -1.76 13.74 -8.09
CA PRO A 379 -2.67 14.02 -6.99
C PRO A 379 -3.19 12.74 -6.34
N ALA A 380 -3.25 12.70 -5.01
CA ALA A 380 -3.73 11.53 -4.26
C ALA A 380 -5.13 11.05 -4.69
N ALA A 381 -5.97 11.98 -5.17
CA ALA A 381 -7.30 11.68 -5.73
C ALA A 381 -7.27 10.82 -7.01
N ARG A 382 -6.10 10.67 -7.66
CA ARG A 382 -5.90 9.87 -8.87
C ARG A 382 -5.13 8.57 -8.59
N GLN A 383 -4.85 8.23 -7.33
CA GLN A 383 -4.15 7.03 -6.92
C GLN A 383 -5.07 6.11 -6.13
N ALA A 384 -5.40 4.95 -6.69
CA ALA A 384 -6.03 3.87 -5.94
C ALA A 384 -4.93 2.98 -5.35
N LEU A 385 -4.85 2.93 -4.01
CA LEU A 385 -3.92 2.03 -3.32
C LEU A 385 -4.38 0.58 -3.50
N THR A 386 -3.53 -0.30 -4.03
CA THR A 386 -3.79 -1.74 -4.05
C THR A 386 -3.15 -2.41 -2.85
N VAL A 387 -3.95 -3.07 -2.02
CA VAL A 387 -3.50 -3.86 -0.86
C VAL A 387 -3.45 -5.33 -1.26
N LEU A 388 -2.30 -5.97 -1.07
CA LEU A 388 -2.11 -7.41 -1.25
C LEU A 388 -2.13 -8.08 0.12
N ALA A 389 -3.13 -8.91 0.41
CA ALA A 389 -3.31 -9.52 1.73
C ALA A 389 -3.22 -11.06 1.65
N ASP A 390 -2.06 -11.63 1.97
CA ASP A 390 -1.90 -13.09 1.94
C ASP A 390 -2.44 -13.76 3.21
N GLY A 391 -3.29 -14.77 3.01
CA GLY A 391 -4.04 -15.47 4.04
C GLY A 391 -4.89 -14.50 4.86
N ALA A 392 -5.62 -13.61 4.21
CA ALA A 392 -6.35 -12.51 4.86
C ALA A 392 -7.33 -12.99 5.94
N ASP A 393 -7.83 -14.22 5.83
CA ASP A 393 -8.72 -14.86 6.79
C ASP A 393 -8.02 -15.73 7.85
N ARG A 394 -6.70 -15.85 7.81
CA ARG A 394 -5.93 -16.63 8.80
C ARG A 394 -6.20 -16.08 10.21
N GLY A 395 -6.74 -16.92 11.09
CA GLY A 395 -7.04 -16.56 12.48
C GLY A 395 -8.25 -15.66 12.67
N LEU A 396 -8.95 -15.25 11.61
CA LEU A 396 -10.18 -14.46 11.70
C LEU A 396 -11.39 -15.38 11.84
N ASP A 397 -12.38 -14.96 12.63
CA ASP A 397 -13.69 -15.60 12.66
C ASP A 397 -14.61 -15.13 11.51
N GLU A 398 -15.83 -15.67 11.44
CA GLU A 398 -16.79 -15.34 10.38
C GLU A 398 -17.24 -13.86 10.42
N ARG A 399 -17.38 -13.27 11.62
CA ARG A 399 -17.77 -11.87 11.80
C ARG A 399 -16.64 -10.95 11.33
N GLN A 400 -15.42 -11.20 11.76
CA GLN A 400 -14.24 -10.45 11.37
C GLN A 400 -14.00 -10.48 9.87
N ALA A 401 -14.13 -11.66 9.24
CA ALA A 401 -13.96 -11.79 7.80
C ALA A 401 -15.05 -11.03 7.02
N ALA A 402 -16.31 -11.10 7.48
CA ALA A 402 -17.42 -10.38 6.90
C ALA A 402 -17.25 -8.86 7.01
N GLU A 403 -16.85 -8.37 8.18
CA GLU A 403 -16.60 -6.93 8.41
C GLU A 403 -15.40 -6.41 7.63
N LEU A 404 -14.33 -7.20 7.53
CA LEU A 404 -13.16 -6.85 6.75
C LEU A 404 -13.53 -6.71 5.26
N LEU A 405 -14.30 -7.65 4.74
CA LEU A 405 -14.75 -7.63 3.35
C LEU A 405 -15.71 -6.47 3.07
N ALA A 406 -16.64 -6.20 3.99
CA ALA A 406 -17.54 -5.05 3.92
C ALA A 406 -16.77 -3.73 3.94
N LEU A 407 -15.75 -3.61 4.81
CA LEU A 407 -14.88 -2.44 4.87
C LEU A 407 -14.09 -2.25 3.57
N ALA A 408 -13.45 -3.31 3.05
CA ALA A 408 -12.71 -3.25 1.80
C ALA A 408 -13.60 -2.77 0.64
N ARG A 409 -14.82 -3.27 0.58
CA ARG A 409 -15.83 -2.89 -0.42
C ARG A 409 -16.20 -1.42 -0.32
N ARG A 410 -16.52 -0.91 0.88
CA ARG A 410 -16.81 0.52 1.11
C ARG A 410 -15.64 1.40 0.68
N MET A 411 -14.40 1.00 0.95
CA MET A 411 -13.22 1.79 0.55
C MET A 411 -12.93 1.70 -0.94
N ALA A 412 -13.27 0.58 -1.58
CA ALA A 412 -13.18 0.38 -3.02
C ALA A 412 -14.25 1.16 -3.80
N GLU A 413 -15.47 1.24 -3.29
CA GLU A 413 -16.56 2.06 -3.85
C GLU A 413 -16.18 3.56 -3.85
N ARG A 414 -15.44 4.01 -2.82
CA ARG A 414 -14.88 5.37 -2.75
C ARG A 414 -13.67 5.59 -3.68
N GLY A 415 -13.20 4.54 -4.36
CA GLY A 415 -12.06 4.60 -5.28
C GLY A 415 -10.69 4.75 -4.60
N HIS A 416 -10.61 4.64 -3.28
CA HIS A 416 -9.37 4.86 -2.52
C HIS A 416 -8.49 3.61 -2.45
N VAL A 417 -9.11 2.43 -2.38
CA VAL A 417 -8.42 1.17 -2.14
C VAL A 417 -8.90 0.08 -3.07
N ARG A 418 -7.99 -0.77 -3.53
CA ARG A 418 -8.29 -2.06 -4.16
C ARG A 418 -7.71 -3.16 -3.27
N LEU A 419 -8.38 -4.29 -3.15
CA LEU A 419 -7.92 -5.41 -2.34
C LEU A 419 -7.73 -6.65 -3.22
N LEU A 420 -6.53 -7.24 -3.16
CA LEU A 420 -6.27 -8.60 -3.61
C LEU A 420 -5.92 -9.45 -2.38
N ALA A 421 -6.86 -10.28 -1.94
CA ALA A 421 -6.69 -11.14 -0.77
C ALA A 421 -6.57 -12.61 -1.17
N THR A 422 -5.85 -13.42 -0.40
CA THR A 422 -5.94 -14.88 -0.51
C THR A 422 -6.70 -15.46 0.68
N SER A 423 -7.43 -16.55 0.42
CA SER A 423 -8.16 -17.34 1.39
C SER A 423 -7.92 -18.82 1.11
N THR A 424 -8.01 -19.66 2.13
CA THR A 424 -7.96 -21.12 1.95
C THR A 424 -9.21 -21.62 1.21
N ALA A 425 -9.13 -22.82 0.62
CA ALA A 425 -10.32 -23.44 0.02
C ALA A 425 -11.39 -23.65 1.10
N GLY A 426 -12.56 -23.00 0.96
CA GLY A 426 -13.62 -23.02 1.97
C GLY A 426 -13.36 -22.14 3.20
N GLY A 427 -12.30 -21.31 3.19
CA GLY A 427 -12.02 -20.35 4.24
C GLY A 427 -13.14 -19.32 4.41
N VAL A 428 -13.25 -18.71 5.60
CA VAL A 428 -14.36 -17.81 5.95
C VAL A 428 -14.52 -16.66 4.96
N LEU A 429 -13.41 -16.09 4.47
CA LEU A 429 -13.45 -14.98 3.51
C LEU A 429 -13.89 -15.43 2.11
N SER A 430 -13.42 -16.60 1.64
CA SER A 430 -13.88 -17.15 0.35
C SER A 430 -15.36 -17.54 0.36
N ARG A 431 -15.84 -18.12 1.47
CA ARG A 431 -17.28 -18.42 1.66
C ARG A 431 -18.11 -17.14 1.70
N ASP A 432 -17.64 -16.11 2.38
CA ASP A 432 -18.36 -14.83 2.43
C ASP A 432 -18.39 -14.12 1.08
N ALA A 433 -17.27 -14.10 0.36
CA ALA A 433 -17.19 -13.58 -1.00
C ALA A 433 -18.15 -14.30 -1.95
N ALA A 434 -18.23 -15.64 -1.87
CA ALA A 434 -19.15 -16.44 -2.67
C ALA A 434 -20.64 -16.13 -2.37
N ARG A 435 -20.99 -15.88 -1.10
CA ARG A 435 -22.36 -15.57 -0.69
C ARG A 435 -22.83 -14.19 -1.13
N ARG A 436 -21.95 -13.19 -1.07
CA ARG A 436 -22.29 -11.78 -1.37
C ARG A 436 -22.31 -11.47 -2.86
N GLY A 437 -21.57 -12.22 -3.69
CA GLY A 437 -21.54 -12.07 -5.15
C GLY A 437 -20.85 -10.81 -5.69
N ASP A 438 -20.56 -9.82 -4.84
CA ASP A 438 -19.93 -8.55 -5.21
C ASP A 438 -18.38 -8.62 -5.31
N PRO A 439 -17.65 -9.26 -4.38
CA PRO A 439 -16.21 -9.46 -4.56
C PRO A 439 -15.93 -10.47 -5.69
N LEU A 440 -14.91 -10.17 -6.51
CA LEU A 440 -14.45 -11.11 -7.54
C LEU A 440 -13.76 -12.30 -6.87
N LEU A 441 -14.42 -13.46 -6.87
CA LEU A 441 -13.86 -14.72 -6.39
C LEU A 441 -13.16 -15.46 -7.54
N VAL A 442 -11.86 -15.76 -7.37
CA VAL A 442 -11.06 -16.50 -8.36
C VAL A 442 -10.53 -17.79 -7.73
N ASP A 443 -10.97 -18.94 -8.24
CA ASP A 443 -10.47 -20.26 -7.82
C ASP A 443 -9.28 -20.69 -8.68
N LEU A 444 -8.11 -20.81 -8.06
CA LEU A 444 -6.87 -21.27 -8.71
C LEU A 444 -6.68 -22.80 -8.70
N GLY A 445 -7.60 -23.53 -8.05
CA GLY A 445 -7.58 -25.00 -7.98
C GLY A 445 -8.20 -25.72 -9.18
N ARG A 446 -8.65 -24.98 -10.19
CA ARG A 446 -9.31 -25.50 -11.39
C ARG A 446 -8.52 -25.23 -12.68
#